data_AF-A0A7C4FCH4-F1
#
_entry.id   AF-A0A7C4FCH4-F1
#
_cell.length_a   1.000
_cell.length_b   1.000
_cell.length_c   1.000
_cell.angle_alpha   90.00
_cell.angle_beta   90.00
_cell.angle_gamma   90.00
#
_symmetry.space_group_name_H-M   'P 1'
#
loop_
_entity.id
_entity.type
_entity.pdbx_description
1 polymer ?
#
loop_
_entity_poly.entity_id
_entity_poly.type
_entity_poly.pdbx_seq_one_letter_code
_entity_poly.pdbx_strand_id
1 'polypeptide(L)'
;MLESALSVVRSYGLGCSATCEELLAYLSGPTYTGDTVALEEVLGDELLFLHEVAEACILKSMGYELSESTATRAYPDTYKAHLEAMEVELREAARRELMNHVVARCRDLESYLEDPLLPEHLRPAVHALIGEFCADK
;
A
#
# COMPACT_ATOMS: atom_id res chain seq x y z
N MET A 1 -4.95 14.40 9.20
CA MET A 1 -4.43 13.52 8.15
C MET A 1 -4.32 12.09 8.67
N LEU A 2 -3.44 11.79 9.64
CA LEU A 2 -3.31 10.41 10.18
C LEU A 2 -4.61 9.84 10.77
N GLU A 3 -5.29 10.54 11.67
CA GLU A 3 -6.56 10.05 12.25
C GLU A 3 -7.63 9.77 11.19
N SER A 4 -7.66 10.58 10.14
CA SER A 4 -8.57 10.41 8.99
C SER A 4 -8.20 9.15 8.22
N ALA A 5 -6.92 8.95 7.88
CA ALA A 5 -6.44 7.74 7.22
C ALA A 5 -6.71 6.49 8.05
N LEU A 6 -6.39 6.51 9.35
CA LEU A 6 -6.68 5.42 10.28
C LEU A 6 -8.19 5.12 10.37
N SER A 7 -9.05 6.14 10.28
CA SER A 7 -10.51 5.93 10.23
C SER A 7 -10.94 5.21 8.96
N VAL A 8 -10.35 5.54 7.81
CA VAL A 8 -10.62 4.87 6.53
C VAL A 8 -10.11 3.43 6.58
N VAL A 9 -8.87 3.21 6.98
CA VAL A 9 -8.28 1.87 7.17
C VAL A 9 -9.16 0.99 8.06
N ARG A 10 -9.65 1.51 9.19
CA ARG A 10 -10.59 0.79 10.06
C ARG A 10 -11.93 0.46 9.41
N SER A 11 -12.44 1.33 8.52
CA SER A 11 -13.68 1.03 7.79
C SER A 11 -13.56 -0.13 6.80
N TYR A 12 -12.33 -0.45 6.36
CA TYR A 12 -12.02 -1.63 5.56
C TYR A 12 -11.70 -2.87 6.42
N GLY A 13 -11.92 -2.81 7.74
CA GLY A 13 -11.73 -3.93 8.66
C GLY A 13 -10.30 -4.13 9.14
N LEU A 14 -9.37 -3.24 8.77
CA LEU A 14 -7.98 -3.29 9.21
C LEU A 14 -7.83 -2.62 10.58
N GLY A 15 -7.43 -3.42 11.58
CA GLY A 15 -7.01 -2.90 12.88
C GLY A 15 -5.64 -2.24 12.78
N CYS A 16 -5.46 -1.08 13.40
CA CYS A 16 -4.19 -0.39 13.38
C CYS A 16 -3.85 0.27 14.71
N SER A 17 -2.61 0.05 15.15
CA SER A 17 -2.01 0.64 16.35
C SER A 17 -0.69 1.37 16.03
N ALA A 18 -0.46 1.71 14.76
CA ALA A 18 0.73 2.45 14.34
C ALA A 18 0.71 3.87 14.90
N THR A 19 1.81 4.31 15.48
CA THR A 19 2.00 5.69 15.95
C THR A 19 2.56 6.58 14.84
N CYS A 20 2.50 7.90 15.02
CA CYS A 20 3.15 8.84 14.10
C CYS A 20 4.66 8.58 13.98
N GLU A 21 5.33 8.24 15.09
CA GLU A 21 6.78 7.99 15.11
C GLU A 21 7.13 6.72 14.33
N GLU A 22 6.35 5.66 14.50
CA GLU A 22 6.51 4.41 13.77
C GLU A 22 6.28 4.59 12.26
N LEU A 23 5.23 5.33 11.89
CA LEU A 23 4.94 5.64 10.49
C LEU A 23 6.03 6.51 9.87
N LEU A 24 6.51 7.53 10.59
CA LEU A 24 7.60 8.37 10.12
C LEU A 24 8.87 7.55 9.89
N ALA A 25 9.21 6.66 10.83
CA ALA A 25 10.36 5.77 10.69
C ALA A 25 10.18 4.83 9.48
N TYR A 26 9.01 4.21 9.33
CA TYR A 26 8.70 3.35 8.19
C TYR A 26 8.87 4.07 6.84
N LEU A 27 8.24 5.23 6.70
CA LEU A 27 8.24 6.04 5.48
C LEU A 27 9.61 6.64 5.14
N SER A 28 10.49 6.78 6.12
CA SER A 28 11.86 7.29 5.91
C SER A 28 12.86 6.19 5.52
N GLY A 29 12.41 4.94 5.55
CA GLY A 29 13.22 3.76 5.31
C GLY A 29 13.41 3.42 3.84
N PRO A 30 14.45 2.64 3.48
CA PRO A 30 14.55 2.06 2.14
C PRO A 30 13.45 1.01 1.91
N THR A 31 13.02 0.90 0.65
CA THR A 31 12.13 -0.19 0.19
C THR A 31 12.93 -1.39 -0.31
N TYR A 32 12.27 -2.54 -0.49
CA TYR A 32 12.90 -3.74 -1.05
C TYR A 32 13.22 -3.64 -2.55
N THR A 33 12.58 -2.71 -3.28
CA THR A 33 12.93 -2.41 -4.69
C THR A 33 14.13 -1.47 -4.79
N GLY A 34 14.49 -0.80 -3.70
CA GLY A 34 15.52 0.24 -3.68
C GLY A 34 15.00 1.62 -4.11
N ASP A 35 13.71 1.73 -4.44
CA ASP A 35 13.07 3.01 -4.72
C ASP A 35 12.81 3.78 -3.43
N THR A 36 12.87 5.11 -3.54
CA THR A 36 12.51 6.02 -2.45
C THR A 36 11.45 6.98 -2.96
N VAL A 37 10.26 6.93 -2.37
CA VAL A 37 9.25 7.97 -2.52
C VAL A 37 9.55 9.04 -1.48
N ALA A 38 9.59 10.32 -1.85
CA ALA A 38 9.88 11.37 -0.89
C ALA A 38 8.71 11.52 0.10
N LEU A 39 9.01 11.73 1.38
CA LEU A 39 7.99 11.89 2.42
C LEU A 39 7.02 13.04 2.08
N GLU A 40 7.52 14.10 1.44
CA GLU A 40 6.70 15.23 1.00
C GLU A 40 5.70 14.84 -0.11
N GLU A 41 6.06 13.89 -0.98
CA GLU A 41 5.15 13.35 -2.00
C GLU A 41 4.05 12.53 -1.34
N VAL A 42 4.41 11.65 -0.39
CA VAL A 42 3.44 10.87 0.40
C VAL A 42 2.47 11.79 1.14
N LEU A 43 2.97 12.81 1.84
CA LEU A 43 2.11 13.73 2.60
C LEU A 43 1.29 14.67 1.71
N GLY A 44 1.69 14.86 0.45
CA GLY A 44 1.01 15.71 -0.53
C GLY A 44 -0.17 15.04 -1.23
N ASP A 45 -0.26 13.70 -1.18
CA ASP A 45 -1.31 12.90 -1.82
C ASP A 45 -2.06 12.07 -0.78
N GLU A 46 -3.35 12.38 -0.58
CA GLU A 46 -4.18 11.71 0.43
C GLU A 46 -4.35 10.20 0.20
N LEU A 47 -4.36 9.75 -1.05
CA LEU A 47 -4.50 8.33 -1.38
C LEU A 47 -3.18 7.61 -1.20
N LEU A 48 -2.07 8.22 -1.61
CA LEU A 48 -0.74 7.67 -1.35
C LEU A 48 -0.46 7.59 0.16
N PHE A 49 -0.81 8.63 0.93
CA PHE A 49 -0.70 8.57 2.39
C PHE A 49 -1.59 7.48 3.00
N LEU A 50 -2.81 7.28 2.49
CA LEU A 50 -3.69 6.20 2.92
C LEU A 50 -3.08 4.82 2.63
N HIS A 51 -2.50 4.64 1.44
CA HIS A 51 -1.80 3.41 1.04
C HIS A 51 -0.69 3.08 2.03
N GLU A 52 0.21 4.03 2.29
CA GLU A 52 1.34 3.81 3.19
C GLU A 52 0.90 3.51 4.64
N VAL A 53 -0.14 4.20 5.13
CA VAL A 53 -0.71 3.91 6.45
C VAL A 53 -1.31 2.49 6.46
N ALA A 54 -2.07 2.11 5.43
CA ALA A 54 -2.65 0.77 5.35
C ALA A 54 -1.55 -0.32 5.35
N GLU A 55 -0.51 -0.16 4.53
CA GLU A 55 0.62 -1.08 4.43
C GLU A 55 1.32 -1.27 5.78
N ALA A 56 1.62 -0.18 6.47
CA ALA A 56 2.22 -0.20 7.80
C ALA A 56 1.31 -0.88 8.84
N CYS A 57 -0.01 -0.61 8.81
CA CYS A 57 -0.98 -1.25 9.68
C CYS A 57 -1.05 -2.78 9.44
N ILE A 58 -1.02 -3.20 8.18
CA ILE A 58 -1.05 -4.62 7.79
C ILE A 58 0.22 -5.32 8.28
N LEU A 59 1.40 -4.75 8.03
CA LEU A 59 2.68 -5.28 8.54
C LEU A 59 2.66 -5.41 10.08
N LYS A 60 2.14 -4.40 10.77
CA LYS A 60 2.01 -4.45 12.22
C LYS A 60 1.05 -5.56 12.68
N SER A 61 -0.04 -5.78 11.96
CA SER A 61 -0.97 -6.89 12.23
C SER A 61 -0.36 -8.28 12.00
N MET A 62 0.63 -8.37 11.11
CA MET A 62 1.44 -9.57 10.88
C MET A 62 2.51 -9.80 11.97
N GLY A 63 2.67 -8.86 12.91
CA GLY A 63 3.59 -8.97 14.04
C GLY A 63 4.93 -8.25 13.83
N TYR A 64 5.08 -7.44 12.78
CA TYR A 64 6.29 -6.66 12.57
C TYR A 64 6.30 -5.39 13.43
N GLU A 65 7.46 -5.09 14.01
CA GLU A 65 7.76 -3.77 14.55
C GLU A 65 8.14 -2.81 13.42
N LEU A 66 7.49 -1.64 13.39
CA LEU A 66 7.72 -0.62 12.36
C LEU A 66 9.01 0.17 12.66
N SER A 67 9.84 0.29 11.63
CA SER A 67 11.14 0.95 11.65
C SER A 67 11.55 1.30 10.22
N GLU A 68 12.60 2.08 10.05
CA GLU A 68 13.20 2.37 8.73
C GLU A 68 13.59 1.10 7.96
N SER A 69 13.95 0.02 8.65
CA SER A 69 14.34 -1.24 7.98
C SER A 69 13.17 -2.17 7.66
N THR A 70 11.94 -1.83 8.05
CA THR A 70 10.85 -2.81 8.06
C THR A 70 10.45 -3.25 6.65
N ALA A 71 10.39 -2.35 5.67
CA ALA A 71 10.03 -2.69 4.30
C ALA A 71 11.02 -3.68 3.64
N THR A 72 12.32 -3.58 3.96
CA THR A 72 13.34 -4.51 3.46
C THR A 72 13.38 -5.82 4.26
N ARG A 73 13.30 -5.72 5.59
CA ARG A 73 13.38 -6.89 6.49
C ARG A 73 12.18 -7.81 6.39
N ALA A 74 10.99 -7.27 6.15
CA ALA A 74 9.75 -8.03 6.09
C ALA A 74 9.45 -8.58 4.69
N TYR A 75 10.26 -8.30 3.66
CA TYR A 75 10.10 -8.93 2.35
C TYR A 75 10.19 -10.48 2.47
N PRO A 76 9.26 -11.26 1.89
CA PRO A 76 8.24 -10.86 0.91
C PRO A 76 6.88 -10.40 1.48
N ASP A 77 6.67 -10.41 2.80
CA ASP A 77 5.40 -9.99 3.41
C ASP A 77 5.10 -8.51 3.16
N THR A 78 6.11 -7.65 3.00
CA THR A 78 5.92 -6.26 2.56
C THR A 78 5.25 -6.18 1.19
N TYR A 79 5.59 -7.06 0.25
CA TYR A 79 4.91 -7.10 -1.06
C TYR A 79 3.44 -7.48 -0.90
N LYS A 80 3.15 -8.46 -0.03
CA LYS A 80 1.78 -8.85 0.28
C LYS A 80 1.01 -7.68 0.91
N ALA A 81 1.58 -7.03 1.92
CA ALA A 81 1.00 -5.87 2.57
C ALA A 81 0.76 -4.72 1.58
N HIS A 82 1.67 -4.53 0.63
CA HIS A 82 1.55 -3.57 -0.46
C HIS A 82 0.32 -3.84 -1.33
N LEU A 83 0.10 -5.09 -1.75
CA LEU A 83 -1.09 -5.44 -2.55
C LEU A 83 -2.39 -5.27 -1.77
N GLU A 84 -2.41 -5.61 -0.48
CA GLU A 84 -3.58 -5.39 0.38
C GLU A 84 -3.84 -3.88 0.61
N ALA A 85 -2.79 -3.08 0.77
CA ALA A 85 -2.89 -1.62 0.86
C ALA A 85 -3.39 -0.99 -0.46
N MET A 86 -2.93 -1.50 -1.59
CA MET A 86 -3.37 -1.11 -2.93
C MET A 86 -4.87 -1.35 -3.11
N GLU A 87 -5.42 -2.46 -2.58
CA GLU A 87 -6.86 -2.72 -2.60
C GLU A 87 -7.64 -1.64 -1.84
N VAL A 88 -7.16 -1.24 -0.65
CA VAL A 88 -7.75 -0.16 0.15
C VAL A 88 -7.72 1.16 -0.62
N GLU A 89 -6.58 1.50 -1.20
CA GLU A 89 -6.38 2.71 -2.00
C GLU A 89 -7.34 2.74 -3.21
N LEU A 90 -7.40 1.66 -3.99
CA LEU A 90 -8.26 1.53 -5.17
C LEU A 90 -9.75 1.62 -4.83
N ARG A 91 -10.18 0.97 -3.73
CA ARG A 91 -11.57 1.06 -3.28
C ARG A 91 -11.94 2.46 -2.84
N GLU A 92 -11.05 3.14 -2.13
CA GLU A 92 -11.28 4.51 -1.68
C GLU A 92 -11.28 5.50 -2.86
N ALA A 93 -10.33 5.35 -3.79
CA ALA A 93 -10.29 6.11 -5.03
C ALA A 93 -11.57 5.93 -5.86
N ALA A 94 -12.04 4.68 -5.98
CA ALA A 94 -13.28 4.37 -6.69
C ALA A 94 -14.51 4.98 -6.00
N ARG A 95 -14.60 4.87 -4.67
CA ARG A 95 -15.67 5.47 -3.85
C ARG A 95 -15.71 6.99 -3.97
N ARG A 96 -14.55 7.64 -4.15
CA ARG A 96 -14.40 9.08 -4.37
C ARG A 96 -14.52 9.51 -5.84
N GLU A 97 -14.84 8.58 -6.75
CA GLU A 97 -14.93 8.81 -8.19
C GLU A 97 -13.63 9.31 -8.85
N LEU A 98 -12.47 9.01 -8.24
CA LEU A 98 -11.14 9.42 -8.71
C LEU A 98 -10.60 8.44 -9.76
N MET A 99 -11.26 8.34 -10.91
CA MET A 99 -10.96 7.32 -11.93
C MET A 99 -9.56 7.45 -12.54
N ASN A 100 -9.01 8.67 -12.65
CA ASN A 100 -7.63 8.85 -13.15
C ASN A 100 -6.61 8.14 -12.25
N HIS A 101 -6.84 8.15 -10.93
CA HIS A 101 -6.01 7.46 -9.95
C HIS A 101 -6.11 5.94 -10.12
N VAL A 102 -7.34 5.43 -10.24
CA VAL A 102 -7.60 4.00 -10.50
C VAL A 102 -6.90 3.54 -11.78
N VAL A 103 -7.01 4.30 -12.88
CA VAL A 103 -6.35 3.99 -14.15
C VAL A 103 -4.82 3.99 -14.01
N ALA A 104 -4.25 4.94 -13.25
CA ALA A 104 -2.81 4.94 -12.99
C ALA A 104 -2.37 3.67 -12.26
N ARG A 105 -3.04 3.32 -11.16
CA ARG A 105 -2.77 2.10 -10.38
C ARG A 105 -3.01 0.81 -11.14
N CYS A 106 -3.94 0.78 -12.09
CA CYS A 106 -4.09 -0.35 -13.00
C CYS A 106 -2.85 -0.61 -13.85
N ARG A 107 -2.20 0.45 -14.35
CA ARG A 107 -0.94 0.31 -15.10
C ARG A 107 0.18 -0.20 -14.21
N ASP A 108 0.21 0.24 -12.95
CA ASP A 108 1.19 -0.24 -11.97
C ASP A 108 0.97 -1.74 -11.70
N LEU A 109 -0.28 -2.17 -11.42
CA LEU A 109 -0.63 -3.58 -11.24
C LEU A 109 -0.27 -4.46 -12.45
N GLU A 110 -0.53 -3.98 -13.67
CA GLU A 110 -0.11 -4.67 -14.89
C GLU A 110 1.42 -4.82 -14.95
N SER A 111 2.16 -3.77 -14.58
CA SER A 111 3.62 -3.80 -14.55
C SER A 111 4.17 -4.79 -13.50
N TYR A 112 3.47 -5.01 -12.39
CA TYR A 112 3.89 -5.95 -11.34
C TYR A 112 3.98 -7.39 -11.84
N LEU A 113 3.21 -7.77 -12.85
CA LEU A 113 3.28 -9.13 -13.43
C LEU A 113 4.64 -9.43 -14.09
N GLU A 114 5.36 -8.38 -14.49
CA GLU A 114 6.70 -8.43 -15.06
C GLU A 114 7.80 -8.08 -14.03
N ASP A 115 7.44 -7.76 -12.79
CA ASP A 115 8.38 -7.45 -11.72
C ASP A 115 9.12 -8.72 -11.27
N PRO A 116 10.47 -8.77 -11.37
CA PRO A 116 11.26 -9.91 -10.93
C PRO A 116 11.21 -10.16 -9.41
N LEU A 117 10.76 -9.17 -8.63
CA LEU A 117 10.59 -9.27 -7.18
C LEU A 117 9.17 -9.70 -6.78
N LEU A 118 8.23 -9.87 -7.71
CA LEU A 118 6.90 -10.39 -7.39
C LEU A 118 7.00 -11.87 -6.96
N PRO A 119 6.66 -12.23 -5.71
CA PRO A 119 6.62 -13.62 -5.29
C PRO A 119 5.57 -14.40 -6.08
N GLU A 120 5.91 -15.56 -6.63
CA GLU A 120 5.02 -16.34 -7.50
C GLU A 120 3.63 -16.60 -6.90
N HIS A 121 3.58 -16.87 -5.59
CA HIS A 121 2.33 -17.14 -4.89
C HIS A 121 1.41 -15.91 -4.74
N LEU A 122 1.92 -14.69 -4.99
CA LEU A 122 1.14 -13.44 -4.98
C LEU A 122 0.63 -13.04 -6.37
N ARG A 123 1.09 -13.67 -7.46
CA ARG A 123 0.57 -13.43 -8.82
C ARG A 123 -0.97 -13.52 -8.91
N PRO A 124 -1.65 -14.50 -8.27
CA PRO A 124 -3.11 -14.54 -8.27
C PRO A 124 -3.77 -13.31 -7.63
N ALA A 125 -3.16 -12.71 -6.61
CA ALA A 125 -3.67 -11.51 -5.96
C ALA A 125 -3.60 -10.29 -6.90
N VAL A 126 -2.48 -10.14 -7.64
CA VAL A 126 -2.36 -9.10 -8.67
C VAL A 126 -3.44 -9.25 -9.74
N HIS A 127 -3.64 -10.47 -10.26
CA HIS A 127 -4.71 -10.74 -11.22
C HIS A 127 -6.12 -10.44 -10.67
N ALA A 128 -6.36 -10.73 -9.39
CA ALA A 128 -7.65 -10.42 -8.75
C ALA A 128 -7.90 -8.90 -8.71
N LEU A 129 -6.90 -8.11 -8.32
CA LEU A 129 -7.00 -6.64 -8.32
C LEU A 129 -7.22 -6.08 -9.72
N ILE A 130 -6.49 -6.58 -10.72
CA ILE A 130 -6.71 -6.18 -12.13
C ILE A 130 -8.14 -6.52 -12.56
N GLY A 131 -8.63 -7.73 -12.26
CA GLY A 131 -9.98 -8.15 -12.61
C GLY A 131 -11.09 -7.33 -11.93
N GLU A 132 -10.87 -6.89 -10.69
CA GLU A 132 -11.85 -6.09 -9.92
C GLU A 132 -11.88 -4.62 -10.37
N PHE A 133 -10.71 -4.01 -10.64
CA PHE A 133 -10.61 -2.56 -10.81
C PHE A 133 -10.34 -2.09 -12.25
N CYS A 134 -9.73 -2.93 -13.10
CA CYS A 134 -9.13 -2.50 -14.37
C CYS A 134 -9.86 -3.01 -15.62
N ALA A 135 -10.81 -3.93 -15.48
CA ALA A 135 -11.63 -4.37 -16.61
C ALA A 135 -12.66 -3.28 -17.01
N ASP A 136 -12.67 -2.92 -18.30
CA ASP A 136 -13.66 -2.03 -18.95
C ASP A 136 -13.81 -0.61 -18.35
N LYS A 137 -12.71 0.08 -18.03
CA LYS A 137 -12.72 1.51 -17.66
C LYS A 137 -11.86 2.38 -18.57
#